data_AF-A0A7S1FUE8-F1
#
_entry.id   AF-A0A7S1FUE8-F1
#
_cell.length_a   1.000
_cell.length_b   1.000
_cell.length_c   1.000
_cell.angle_alpha   90.00
_cell.angle_beta   90.00
_cell.angle_gamma   90.00
#
_symmetry.space_group_name_H-M   'P 1'
#
loop_
_entity.id
_entity.type
_entity.pdbx_description
1 polymer ?
#
loop_
_entity_poly.entity_id
_entity_poly.type
_entity_poly.pdbx_seq_one_letter_code
_entity_poly.pdbx_strand_id
1 'polypeptide(L)'
;EYVRGTISLEEMKQKVEWEKRWTWSFQVYESIFVTARELKIPLIALNVNSEDLQLVENGGFPNLPRPIFEKYITDTKGFAQFIQSSSYQCYADYVISPSYKMHKAMGLLEYSNTGQKLEQPMSYRNFFSARILWDECMATQAYKWSRANPTGLLLGLVGADHVKFQNGIPARYDRLASNEGTKNVDYSISILLNPSLIDSSRSGSFCGSRGMTRLG
;
A
#
# COMPACT_ATOMS: atom_id res chain seq x y z
N GLU A 1 17.36 -6.68 11.71
CA GLU A 1 18.80 -6.64 12.03
C GLU A 1 19.30 -5.20 12.22
N TYR A 2 19.01 -4.32 11.26
CA TYR A 2 19.45 -2.92 11.28
C TYR A 2 19.08 -2.13 12.54
N VAL A 3 17.79 -2.09 12.93
CA VAL A 3 17.32 -1.39 14.15
C VAL A 3 18.01 -1.89 15.42
N ARG A 4 18.41 -3.17 15.46
CA ARG A 4 19.16 -3.75 16.58
C ARG A 4 20.66 -3.45 16.56
N GLY A 5 21.13 -2.74 15.53
CA GLY A 5 22.55 -2.39 15.35
C GLY A 5 23.43 -3.54 14.86
N THR A 6 22.85 -4.66 14.44
CA THR A 6 23.63 -5.83 13.96
C THR A 6 24.22 -5.62 12.56
N ILE A 7 23.60 -4.76 11.76
CA ILE A 7 24.08 -4.39 10.41
C ILE A 7 24.04 -2.87 10.25
N SER A 8 24.90 -2.35 9.39
CA SER A 8 24.95 -0.95 8.96
C SER A 8 23.76 -0.58 8.07
N LEU A 9 23.60 0.73 7.83
CA LEU A 9 22.57 1.26 6.93
C LEU A 9 22.80 0.80 5.49
N GLU A 10 24.06 0.78 5.03
CA GLU A 10 24.42 0.29 3.69
C GLU A 10 24.20 -1.21 3.54
N GLU A 11 24.52 -2.02 4.55
CA GLU A 11 24.21 -3.45 4.52
C GLU A 11 22.69 -3.69 4.45
N MET A 12 21.89 -2.91 5.19
CA MET A 12 20.43 -2.99 5.09
C MET A 12 19.96 -2.63 3.68
N LYS A 13 20.43 -1.51 3.11
CA LYS A 13 20.10 -1.07 1.75
C LYS A 13 20.35 -2.17 0.72
N GLN A 14 21.50 -2.84 0.80
CA GLN A 14 21.85 -3.96 -0.07
C GLN A 14 20.94 -5.18 0.16
N LYS A 15 20.73 -5.57 1.41
CA LYS A 15 19.91 -6.74 1.76
C LYS A 15 18.44 -6.62 1.34
N VAL A 16 17.88 -5.41 1.35
CA VAL A 16 16.52 -5.15 0.86
C VAL A 16 16.46 -4.92 -0.65
N GLU A 17 17.62 -4.99 -1.33
CA GLU A 17 17.77 -4.77 -2.77
C GLU A 17 17.16 -3.45 -3.23
N TRP A 18 17.38 -2.37 -2.47
CA TRP A 18 16.67 -1.10 -2.64
C TRP A 18 16.67 -0.58 -4.08
N GLU A 19 17.86 -0.51 -4.70
CA GLU A 19 18.04 0.04 -6.05
C GLU A 19 17.35 -0.78 -7.13
N LYS A 20 17.03 -2.05 -6.85
CA LYS A 20 16.30 -2.93 -7.77
C LYS A 20 14.80 -2.88 -7.55
N ARG A 21 14.35 -2.74 -6.30
CA ARG A 21 12.95 -2.91 -5.88
C ARG A 21 12.21 -1.60 -5.66
N TRP A 22 12.91 -0.48 -5.58
CA TRP A 22 12.33 0.82 -5.28
C TRP A 22 12.87 1.90 -6.22
N THR A 23 11.97 2.57 -6.92
CA THR A 23 12.33 3.59 -7.93
C THR A 23 12.94 4.84 -7.32
N TRP A 24 12.63 5.15 -6.06
CA TRP A 24 13.09 6.37 -5.41
C TRP A 24 14.45 6.17 -4.73
N SER A 25 15.29 7.20 -4.81
CA SER A 25 16.61 7.21 -4.19
C SER A 25 16.54 6.88 -2.69
N PHE A 26 17.44 5.99 -2.26
CA PHE A 26 17.53 5.57 -0.86
C PHE A 26 17.75 6.75 0.10
N GLN A 27 18.52 7.75 -0.33
CA GLN A 27 18.85 8.94 0.44
C GLN A 27 17.60 9.72 0.89
N VAL A 28 16.50 9.66 0.12
CA VAL A 28 15.22 10.30 0.49
C VAL A 28 14.59 9.63 1.73
N TYR A 29 14.93 8.37 2.00
CA TYR A 29 14.39 7.57 3.10
C TYR A 29 15.38 7.37 4.26
N GLU A 30 16.64 7.75 4.06
CA GLU A 30 17.73 7.49 5.02
C GLU A 30 17.40 8.01 6.42
N SER A 31 16.91 9.24 6.54
CA SER A 31 16.55 9.84 7.83
C SER A 31 15.48 9.05 8.58
N ILE A 32 14.53 8.43 7.87
CA ILE A 32 13.48 7.59 8.46
C ILE A 32 14.12 6.35 9.10
N PHE A 33 15.02 5.68 8.38
CA PHE A 33 15.68 4.47 8.88
C PHE A 33 16.58 4.80 10.08
N VAL A 34 17.39 5.84 9.97
CA VAL A 34 18.26 6.30 11.06
C VAL A 34 17.44 6.63 12.31
N THR A 35 16.36 7.41 12.16
CA THR A 35 15.45 7.75 13.27
C THR A 35 14.84 6.51 13.90
N ALA A 36 14.38 5.54 13.09
CA ALA A 36 13.83 4.29 13.60
C ALA A 36 14.85 3.48 14.41
N ARG A 37 16.13 3.49 14.00
CA ARG A 37 17.21 2.84 14.77
C ARG A 37 17.49 3.57 16.07
N GLU A 38 17.63 4.89 16.04
CA GLU A 38 17.93 5.72 17.22
C GLU A 38 16.83 5.59 18.29
N LEU A 39 15.57 5.65 17.87
CA LEU A 39 14.40 5.51 18.74
C LEU A 39 14.02 4.05 19.02
N LYS A 40 14.76 3.09 18.48
CA LYS A 40 14.50 1.64 18.59
C LYS A 40 13.09 1.23 18.15
N ILE A 41 12.54 1.93 17.16
CA ILE A 41 11.25 1.63 16.55
C ILE A 41 11.43 0.45 15.59
N PRO A 42 10.72 -0.68 15.80
CA PRO A 42 10.76 -1.81 14.87
C PRO A 42 10.28 -1.42 13.47
N LEU A 43 11.06 -1.76 12.44
CA LEU A 43 10.67 -1.59 11.05
C LEU A 43 9.96 -2.84 10.53
N ILE A 44 8.84 -2.66 9.83
CA ILE A 44 7.98 -3.73 9.34
C ILE A 44 7.69 -3.49 7.87
N ALA A 45 7.89 -4.50 7.04
CA ALA A 45 7.47 -4.46 5.64
C ALA A 45 5.97 -4.76 5.55
N LEU A 46 5.20 -3.78 5.07
CA LEU A 46 3.76 -3.93 4.85
C LEU A 46 3.43 -4.49 3.47
N ASN A 47 4.31 -4.27 2.49
CA ASN A 47 4.01 -4.53 1.10
C ASN A 47 4.12 -6.03 0.73
N VAL A 48 3.56 -6.38 -0.43
CA VAL A 48 3.68 -7.68 -1.07
C VAL A 48 5.14 -7.95 -1.48
N ASN A 49 5.54 -9.23 -1.51
CA ASN A 49 6.80 -9.61 -2.14
C ASN A 49 6.76 -9.32 -3.65
N SER A 50 7.84 -8.79 -4.22
CA SER A 50 7.87 -8.42 -5.65
C SER A 50 7.60 -9.62 -6.56
N GLU A 51 8.08 -10.80 -6.18
CA GLU A 51 7.91 -12.04 -6.93
C GLU A 51 6.43 -12.45 -7.01
N ASP A 52 5.68 -12.29 -5.91
CA ASP A 52 4.25 -12.60 -5.87
C ASP A 52 3.44 -11.57 -6.66
N LEU A 53 3.83 -10.31 -6.59
CA LEU A 53 3.19 -9.24 -7.35
C LEU A 53 3.43 -9.40 -8.86
N GLN A 54 4.62 -9.85 -9.27
CA GLN A 54 4.96 -10.09 -10.67
C GLN A 54 3.98 -11.09 -11.32
N LEU A 55 3.52 -12.10 -10.56
CA LEU A 55 2.53 -13.05 -11.04
C LEU A 55 1.21 -12.34 -11.40
N VAL A 56 0.77 -11.41 -10.55
CA VAL A 56 -0.43 -10.60 -10.77
C VAL A 56 -0.24 -9.56 -11.88
N GLU A 57 0.95 -8.97 -12.00
CA GLU A 57 1.29 -8.06 -13.10
C GLU A 57 1.29 -8.76 -14.46
N ASN A 58 1.56 -10.07 -14.50
CA ASN A 58 1.62 -10.84 -15.75
C ASN A 58 0.25 -11.37 -16.22
N GLY A 59 -0.69 -11.66 -15.30
CA GLY A 59 -1.97 -12.26 -15.67
C GLY A 59 -3.14 -12.02 -14.72
N GLY A 60 -3.00 -11.10 -13.76
CA GLY A 60 -3.99 -10.81 -12.73
C GLY A 60 -4.04 -11.89 -11.64
N PHE A 61 -5.07 -11.81 -10.79
CA PHE A 61 -5.27 -12.74 -9.67
C PHE A 61 -5.25 -14.23 -10.02
N PRO A 62 -5.73 -14.71 -11.19
CA PRO A 62 -5.64 -16.13 -11.54
C PRO A 62 -4.19 -16.69 -11.59
N ASN A 63 -3.20 -15.83 -11.82
CA ASN A 63 -1.79 -16.23 -11.80
C ASN A 63 -1.21 -16.33 -10.38
N LEU A 64 -1.91 -15.87 -9.35
CA LEU A 64 -1.45 -15.94 -7.97
C LEU A 64 -1.86 -17.29 -7.36
N PRO A 65 -0.91 -18.18 -7.02
CA PRO A 65 -1.23 -19.49 -6.43
C PRO A 65 -2.04 -19.35 -5.14
N ARG A 66 -2.98 -20.28 -4.93
CA ARG A 66 -3.89 -20.25 -3.79
C ARG A 66 -3.21 -20.05 -2.42
N PRO A 67 -2.10 -20.74 -2.09
CA PRO A 67 -1.42 -20.51 -0.80
C PRO A 67 -0.84 -19.10 -0.65
N ILE A 68 -0.40 -18.49 -1.75
CA ILE A 68 0.13 -17.12 -1.76
C ILE A 68 -1.03 -16.11 -1.69
N PHE A 69 -2.13 -16.38 -2.40
CA PHE A 69 -3.34 -15.57 -2.30
C PHE A 69 -3.84 -15.49 -0.85
N GLU A 70 -3.94 -16.62 -0.15
CA GLU A 70 -4.44 -16.70 1.23
C GLU A 70 -3.48 -16.09 2.26
N LYS A 71 -2.18 -15.96 1.93
CA LYS A 71 -1.21 -15.21 2.75
C LYS A 71 -1.59 -13.73 2.88
N TYR A 72 -2.04 -13.12 1.78
CA TYR A 72 -2.33 -11.69 1.67
C TYR A 72 -3.81 -11.35 1.85
N ILE A 73 -4.71 -12.26 1.48
CA ILE A 73 -6.16 -12.05 1.49
C ILE A 73 -6.81 -13.02 2.47
N THR A 74 -6.83 -12.62 3.74
CA THR A 74 -7.30 -13.48 4.83
C THR A 74 -8.83 -13.48 5.00
N ASP A 75 -9.51 -12.40 4.58
CA ASP A 75 -10.97 -12.31 4.52
C ASP A 75 -11.42 -12.25 3.06
N THR A 76 -11.54 -13.43 2.44
CA THR A 76 -11.87 -13.57 1.01
C THR A 76 -13.27 -13.06 0.66
N LYS A 77 -14.24 -13.25 1.55
CA LYS A 77 -15.62 -12.81 1.36
C LYS A 77 -15.72 -11.30 1.42
N GLY A 78 -15.19 -10.69 2.49
CA GLY A 78 -15.19 -9.24 2.61
C GLY A 78 -14.33 -8.58 1.53
N PHE A 79 -13.27 -9.24 1.07
CA PHE A 79 -12.43 -8.75 -0.02
C PHE A 79 -13.24 -8.64 -1.31
N ALA A 80 -13.96 -9.70 -1.67
CA ALA A 80 -14.80 -9.73 -2.87
C ALA A 80 -15.95 -8.73 -2.79
N GLN A 81 -16.57 -8.56 -1.62
CA GLN A 81 -17.64 -7.58 -1.40
C GLN A 81 -17.11 -6.13 -1.48
N PHE A 82 -15.95 -5.86 -0.88
CA PHE A 82 -15.35 -4.54 -0.82
C PHE A 82 -15.05 -3.99 -2.22
N ILE A 83 -14.41 -4.80 -3.07
CA ILE A 83 -14.04 -4.36 -4.43
C ILE A 83 -15.26 -4.15 -5.35
N GLN A 84 -16.44 -4.65 -4.96
CA GLN A 84 -17.70 -4.44 -5.68
C GLN A 84 -18.48 -3.21 -5.19
N SER A 85 -18.04 -2.59 -4.09
CA SER A 85 -18.73 -1.43 -3.51
C SER A 85 -18.64 -0.19 -4.41
N SER A 86 -19.66 0.66 -4.36
CA SER A 86 -19.67 1.94 -5.08
C SER A 86 -18.56 2.90 -4.60
N SER A 87 -18.19 2.84 -3.32
CA SER A 87 -17.08 3.64 -2.78
C SER A 87 -15.74 3.20 -3.36
N TYR A 88 -15.53 1.90 -3.54
CA TYR A 88 -14.32 1.38 -4.18
C TYR A 88 -14.28 1.69 -5.68
N GLN A 89 -15.41 1.65 -6.39
CA GLN A 89 -15.48 2.09 -7.79
C GLN A 89 -15.07 3.56 -7.94
N CYS A 90 -15.53 4.43 -7.04
CA CYS A 90 -15.11 5.83 -7.02
C CYS A 90 -13.60 5.97 -6.79
N TYR A 91 -13.04 5.20 -5.85
CA TYR A 91 -11.58 5.16 -5.65
C TYR A 91 -10.83 4.67 -6.91
N ALA A 92 -11.34 3.66 -7.60
CA ALA A 92 -10.77 3.22 -8.87
C ALA A 92 -10.74 4.34 -9.91
N ASP A 93 -11.84 5.07 -10.07
CA ASP A 93 -11.99 6.09 -11.10
C ASP A 93 -11.18 7.36 -10.84
N TYR A 94 -11.11 7.81 -9.58
CA TYR A 94 -10.48 9.07 -9.22
C TYR A 94 -9.06 8.93 -8.67
N VAL A 95 -8.65 7.73 -8.24
CA VAL A 95 -7.30 7.48 -7.72
C VAL A 95 -6.53 6.58 -8.66
N ILE A 96 -7.00 5.35 -8.86
CA ILE A 96 -6.21 4.33 -9.56
C ILE A 96 -6.07 4.67 -11.05
N SER A 97 -7.14 5.12 -11.71
CA SER A 97 -7.12 5.46 -13.14
C SER A 97 -6.23 6.67 -13.45
N PRO A 98 -6.29 7.81 -12.73
CA PRO A 98 -5.34 8.91 -12.89
C PRO A 98 -3.90 8.49 -12.58
N SER A 99 -3.68 7.70 -11.51
CA SER A 99 -2.38 7.14 -11.19
C SER A 99 -1.82 6.34 -12.37
N TYR A 100 -2.61 5.44 -12.95
CA TYR A 100 -2.20 4.66 -14.13
C TYR A 100 -1.77 5.55 -15.28
N LYS A 101 -2.58 6.57 -15.63
CA LYS A 101 -2.27 7.50 -16.73
C LYS A 101 -0.95 8.24 -16.49
N MET A 102 -0.72 8.71 -15.26
CA MET A 102 0.50 9.39 -14.88
C MET A 102 1.72 8.45 -14.94
N HIS A 103 1.64 7.26 -14.33
CA HIS A 103 2.74 6.29 -14.35
C HIS A 103 3.08 5.85 -15.78
N LYS A 104 2.06 5.68 -16.64
CA LYS A 104 2.25 5.41 -18.06
C LYS A 104 2.96 6.56 -18.78
N ALA A 105 2.52 7.80 -18.56
CA ALA A 105 3.12 8.98 -19.18
C ALA A 105 4.57 9.21 -18.73
N MET A 106 4.93 8.78 -17.52
CA MET A 106 6.29 8.82 -16.98
C MET A 106 7.17 7.63 -17.39
N GLY A 107 6.66 6.67 -18.17
CA GLY A 107 7.40 5.45 -18.57
C GLY A 107 7.60 4.43 -17.44
N LEU A 108 7.00 4.63 -16.26
CA LEU A 108 7.18 3.75 -15.09
C LEU A 108 6.53 2.37 -15.28
N LEU A 109 5.67 2.22 -16.30
CA LEU A 109 4.99 0.96 -16.61
C LEU A 109 5.68 0.17 -17.73
N GLU A 110 6.84 0.61 -18.21
CA GLU A 110 7.64 -0.12 -19.20
C GLU A 110 8.52 -1.20 -18.58
N TYR A 111 8.65 -1.20 -17.25
CA TYR A 111 9.45 -2.13 -16.49
C TYR A 111 8.56 -2.85 -15.48
N SER A 112 8.89 -4.10 -15.19
CA SER A 112 8.29 -4.84 -14.10
C SER A 112 8.84 -4.38 -12.75
N ASN A 113 8.19 -4.79 -11.66
CA ASN A 113 8.66 -4.53 -10.31
C ASN A 113 10.03 -5.15 -9.96
N THR A 114 10.56 -6.04 -10.81
CA THR A 114 11.88 -6.67 -10.68
C THR A 114 12.94 -6.00 -11.57
N GLY A 115 12.55 -4.96 -12.31
CA GLY A 115 13.42 -4.21 -13.23
C GLY A 115 13.50 -4.78 -14.66
N GLN A 116 12.67 -5.77 -15.00
CA GLN A 116 12.65 -6.35 -16.34
C GLN A 116 11.90 -5.42 -17.31
N LYS A 117 12.51 -5.08 -18.45
CA LYS A 117 11.81 -4.35 -19.52
C LYS A 117 10.72 -5.21 -20.12
N LEU A 118 9.51 -4.67 -20.18
CA LEU A 118 8.34 -5.31 -20.78
C LEU A 118 8.30 -5.06 -22.29
N GLU A 119 7.77 -6.02 -23.04
CA GLU A 119 7.55 -5.85 -24.49
C GLU A 119 6.54 -4.74 -24.80
N GLN A 120 5.56 -4.58 -23.91
CA GLN A 120 4.55 -3.53 -23.96
C GLN A 120 4.37 -2.94 -22.56
N PRO A 121 4.06 -1.64 -22.43
CA PRO A 121 3.74 -1.07 -21.13
C PRO A 121 2.61 -1.82 -20.44
N MET A 122 2.68 -1.95 -19.12
CA MET A 122 1.69 -2.66 -18.33
C MET A 122 0.27 -2.17 -18.65
N SER A 123 -0.65 -3.12 -18.87
CA SER A 123 -2.04 -2.81 -19.13
C SER A 123 -2.73 -2.22 -17.89
N TYR A 124 -3.78 -1.42 -18.08
CA TYR A 124 -4.59 -0.92 -16.96
C TYR A 124 -5.14 -2.05 -16.09
N ARG A 125 -5.58 -3.16 -16.71
CA ARG A 125 -6.11 -4.34 -15.99
C ARG A 125 -5.07 -4.92 -15.02
N ASN A 126 -3.82 -5.06 -15.46
CA ASN A 126 -2.77 -5.65 -14.65
C ASN A 126 -2.32 -4.67 -13.56
N PHE A 127 -2.17 -3.39 -13.90
CA PHE A 127 -1.91 -2.32 -12.93
C PHE A 127 -2.99 -2.27 -11.85
N PHE A 128 -4.26 -2.32 -12.24
CA PHE A 128 -5.40 -2.32 -11.32
C PHE A 128 -5.40 -3.54 -10.40
N SER A 129 -5.08 -4.72 -10.93
CA SER A 129 -4.96 -5.95 -10.14
C SER A 129 -3.81 -5.87 -9.13
N ALA A 130 -2.66 -5.34 -9.55
CA ALA A 130 -1.51 -5.08 -8.69
C ALA A 130 -1.85 -4.08 -7.57
N ARG A 131 -2.56 -2.99 -7.90
CA ARG A 131 -3.04 -2.00 -6.92
C ARG A 131 -3.95 -2.63 -5.86
N ILE A 132 -4.89 -3.49 -6.25
CA ILE A 132 -5.75 -4.21 -5.31
C ILE A 132 -4.90 -5.06 -4.35
N LEU A 133 -3.94 -5.82 -4.87
CA LEU A 133 -3.11 -6.70 -4.05
C LEU A 133 -2.19 -5.92 -3.10
N TRP A 134 -1.62 -4.80 -3.54
CA TRP A 134 -0.84 -3.89 -2.68
C TRP A 134 -1.65 -3.38 -1.50
N ASP A 135 -2.80 -2.77 -1.77
CA ASP A 135 -3.63 -2.18 -0.71
C ASP A 135 -4.12 -3.25 0.27
N GLU A 136 -4.51 -4.42 -0.23
CA GLU A 136 -4.96 -5.55 0.60
C GLU A 136 -3.82 -6.14 1.42
N CYS A 137 -2.64 -6.35 0.84
CA CYS A 137 -1.48 -6.85 1.58
C CYS A 137 -1.09 -5.91 2.71
N MET A 138 -0.97 -4.60 2.42
CA MET A 138 -0.58 -3.61 3.42
C MET A 138 -1.57 -3.55 4.57
N ALA A 139 -2.87 -3.59 4.27
CA ALA A 139 -3.93 -3.65 5.28
C ALA A 139 -3.85 -4.94 6.11
N THR A 140 -3.71 -6.11 5.48
CA THR A 140 -3.60 -7.40 6.16
C THR A 140 -2.38 -7.46 7.08
N GLN A 141 -1.23 -6.96 6.63
CA GLN A 141 0.01 -6.96 7.41
C GLN A 141 -0.08 -6.00 8.59
N ALA A 142 -0.61 -4.79 8.38
CA ALA A 142 -0.86 -3.84 9.45
C ALA A 142 -1.83 -4.43 10.48
N TYR A 143 -2.92 -5.05 10.03
CA TYR A 143 -3.92 -5.66 10.89
C TYR A 143 -3.35 -6.78 11.75
N LYS A 144 -2.61 -7.72 11.14
CA LYS A 144 -1.92 -8.80 11.86
C LYS A 144 -0.99 -8.25 12.94
N TRP A 145 -0.25 -7.19 12.63
CA TRP A 145 0.64 -6.58 13.60
C TRP A 145 -0.12 -5.93 14.75
N SER A 146 -1.16 -5.13 14.47
CA SER A 146 -1.97 -4.50 15.53
C SER A 146 -2.64 -5.52 16.45
N ARG A 147 -3.12 -6.64 15.92
CA ARG A 147 -3.67 -7.75 16.71
C ARG A 147 -2.64 -8.39 17.63
N ALA A 148 -1.40 -8.55 17.15
CA ALA A 148 -0.30 -9.07 17.96
C ALA A 148 0.28 -8.05 18.96
N ASN A 149 -0.05 -6.77 18.82
CA ASN A 149 0.48 -5.66 19.61
C ASN A 149 -0.65 -4.71 20.04
N PRO A 150 -1.55 -5.15 20.95
CA PRO A 150 -2.81 -4.42 21.25
C PRO A 150 -2.61 -3.03 21.88
N THR A 151 -1.45 -2.75 22.46
CA THR A 151 -1.07 -1.43 22.99
C THR A 151 -0.10 -0.67 22.08
N GLY A 152 0.26 -1.26 20.94
CA GLY A 152 1.22 -0.71 20.00
C GLY A 152 0.56 0.29 19.05
N LEU A 153 1.33 1.30 18.65
CA LEU A 153 0.96 2.22 17.57
C LEU A 153 1.73 1.84 16.30
N LEU A 154 1.02 1.59 15.21
CA LEU A 154 1.61 1.39 13.89
C LEU A 154 1.56 2.69 13.10
N LEU A 155 2.73 3.17 12.65
CA LEU A 155 2.84 4.27 11.70
C LEU A 155 3.16 3.72 10.31
N GLY A 156 2.22 3.83 9.37
CA GLY A 156 2.41 3.43 7.97
C GLY A 156 2.92 4.58 7.12
N LEU A 157 4.10 4.43 6.53
CA LEU A 157 4.62 5.37 5.52
C LEU A 157 4.37 4.77 4.13
N VAL A 158 3.39 5.33 3.42
CA VAL A 158 2.90 4.81 2.14
C VAL A 158 2.64 5.96 1.16
N GLY A 159 2.62 5.65 -0.13
CA GLY A 159 2.26 6.65 -1.15
C GLY A 159 0.84 7.17 -0.97
N ALA A 160 0.62 8.46 -1.23
CA ALA A 160 -0.66 9.13 -0.98
C ALA A 160 -1.86 8.43 -1.66
N ASP A 161 -1.66 7.89 -2.86
CA ASP A 161 -2.70 7.15 -3.59
C ASP A 161 -3.24 5.94 -2.85
N HIS A 162 -2.49 5.36 -1.91
CA HIS A 162 -2.94 4.22 -1.10
C HIS A 162 -3.83 4.60 0.09
N VAL A 163 -3.90 5.88 0.45
CA VAL A 163 -4.62 6.36 1.64
C VAL A 163 -5.62 7.47 1.33
N LYS A 164 -5.47 8.15 0.18
CA LYS A 164 -6.36 9.25 -0.18
C LYS A 164 -7.80 8.77 -0.38
N PHE A 165 -8.74 9.54 0.16
CA PHE A 165 -10.18 9.25 0.16
C PHE A 165 -10.56 7.91 0.84
N GLN A 166 -9.69 7.40 1.73
CA GLN A 166 -9.87 6.26 2.64
C GLN A 166 -10.08 4.87 2.00
N ASN A 167 -10.42 4.76 0.72
CA ASN A 167 -10.82 3.49 0.09
C ASN A 167 -9.65 2.61 -0.40
N GLY A 168 -8.41 2.98 -0.09
CA GLY A 168 -7.22 2.13 -0.26
C GLY A 168 -6.96 1.25 0.97
N ILE A 169 -5.78 1.40 1.56
CA ILE A 169 -5.35 0.67 2.78
C ILE A 169 -6.30 0.90 3.98
N PRO A 170 -6.72 2.14 4.32
CA PRO A 170 -7.49 2.40 5.54
C PRO A 170 -8.81 1.64 5.59
N ALA A 171 -9.64 1.72 4.55
CA ALA A 171 -10.92 1.02 4.52
C ALA A 171 -10.76 -0.52 4.55
N ARG A 172 -9.68 -1.05 3.96
CA ARG A 172 -9.37 -2.49 4.03
C ARG A 172 -8.97 -2.90 5.44
N TYR A 173 -8.15 -2.09 6.11
CA TYR A 173 -7.79 -2.30 7.51
C TYR A 173 -9.02 -2.24 8.41
N ASP A 174 -9.85 -1.20 8.28
CA ASP A 174 -11.05 -1.01 9.09
C ASP A 174 -12.06 -2.15 8.87
N ARG A 175 -12.18 -2.67 7.64
CA ARG A 175 -12.98 -3.88 7.36
C ARG A 175 -12.47 -5.09 8.15
N LEU A 176 -11.15 -5.35 8.11
CA LEU A 176 -10.55 -6.47 8.83
C LEU A 176 -10.76 -6.33 10.34
N ALA A 177 -10.58 -5.12 10.89
CA ALA A 177 -10.77 -4.84 12.31
C ALA A 177 -12.24 -4.88 12.77
N SER A 178 -13.18 -4.48 11.91
CA SER A 178 -14.62 -4.44 12.25
C SER A 178 -15.27 -5.84 12.29
N ASN A 179 -14.70 -6.81 11.58
CA ASN A 179 -15.20 -8.19 11.54
C ASN A 179 -15.08 -8.92 12.90
N GLU A 180 -14.46 -8.33 13.91
CA GLU A 180 -14.29 -8.90 15.26
C GLU A 180 -15.31 -8.40 16.31
N GLY A 181 -16.39 -7.72 15.88
CA GLY A 181 -17.57 -7.49 16.72
C GLY A 181 -17.69 -6.10 17.36
N THR A 182 -16.75 -5.20 17.09
CA THR A 182 -16.80 -3.80 17.55
C THR A 182 -17.26 -2.88 16.42
N LYS A 183 -18.55 -2.50 16.46
CA LYS A 183 -19.14 -1.53 15.52
C LYS A 183 -18.71 -0.11 15.87
N ASN A 184 -18.42 0.69 14.83
CA ASN A 184 -18.30 2.16 14.86
C ASN A 184 -17.09 2.75 15.60
N VAL A 185 -15.87 2.30 15.28
CA VAL A 185 -14.65 3.06 15.59
C VAL A 185 -13.79 3.12 14.33
N ASP A 186 -13.32 4.30 13.95
CA ASP A 186 -12.28 4.42 12.92
C ASP A 186 -10.98 3.89 13.56
N TYR A 187 -10.48 2.73 13.12
CA TYR A 187 -9.27 2.13 13.69
C TYR A 187 -8.00 2.71 13.07
N SER A 188 -8.12 3.35 11.90
CA SER A 188 -7.02 3.92 11.15
C SER A 188 -7.22 5.41 10.87
N ILE A 189 -6.14 6.18 10.94
CA ILE A 189 -6.12 7.62 10.63
C ILE A 189 -5.07 7.85 9.56
N SER A 190 -5.48 8.52 8.47
CA SER A 190 -4.60 8.91 7.37
C SER A 190 -4.26 10.39 7.47
N ILE A 191 -2.96 10.70 7.42
CA ILE A 191 -2.45 12.07 7.38
C ILE A 191 -1.64 12.21 6.10
N LEU A 192 -1.99 13.20 5.27
CA LEU A 192 -1.18 13.52 4.10
C LEU A 192 -0.10 14.54 4.47
N LEU A 193 1.12 14.27 4.03
CA LEU A 193 2.25 15.18 4.14
C LEU A 193 2.37 15.99 2.85
N ASN A 194 2.37 17.31 2.97
CA ASN A 194 2.46 18.26 1.84
C ASN A 194 1.46 17.96 0.69
N PRO A 195 0.15 17.86 0.97
CA PRO A 195 -0.80 17.46 -0.07
C PRO A 195 -1.06 18.58 -1.07
N SER A 196 -1.22 18.23 -2.35
CA SER A 196 -1.74 19.18 -3.33
C SER A 196 -3.21 19.51 -3.04
N LEU A 197 -3.74 20.56 -3.67
CA LEU A 197 -5.17 20.85 -3.60
C LEU A 197 -6.01 19.66 -4.09
N ILE A 198 -5.56 18.94 -5.11
CA ILE A 198 -6.28 17.77 -5.66
C ILE A 198 -6.30 16.62 -4.64
N ASP A 199 -5.19 16.36 -3.96
CA ASP A 199 -5.08 15.29 -2.96
C ASP A 199 -5.90 15.53 -1.70
N SER A 200 -6.26 16.80 -1.49
CA SER A 200 -6.92 17.25 -0.29
C SER A 200 -8.34 17.77 -0.48
N SER A 201 -8.69 18.12 -1.72
CA SER A 201 -9.93 18.80 -2.02
C SER A 201 -11.07 17.85 -1.70
N ARG A 202 -12.01 18.35 -0.91
CA ARG A 202 -13.37 17.81 -0.94
C ARG A 202 -13.96 18.22 -2.29
N SER A 203 -13.51 17.63 -3.39
CA SER A 203 -14.36 17.64 -4.59
C SER A 203 -15.68 17.02 -4.12
N GLY A 204 -16.71 17.85 -4.10
CA GLY A 204 -17.89 17.69 -3.25
C GLY A 204 -18.40 16.26 -3.25
N SER A 205 -18.46 15.66 -2.05
CA SER A 205 -19.03 14.32 -1.86
C SER A 205 -18.36 13.26 -2.74
N PHE A 206 -17.08 12.96 -2.51
CA PHE A 206 -16.44 11.77 -3.07
C PHE A 206 -17.14 10.51 -2.55
N CYS A 207 -18.22 10.09 -3.21
CA CYS A 207 -19.08 8.93 -2.95
C CYS A 207 -19.21 8.50 -1.47
N GLY A 208 -19.43 9.46 -0.55
CA GLY A 208 -19.62 9.20 0.88
C GLY A 208 -18.34 8.98 1.72
N SER A 209 -17.14 9.17 1.16
CA SER A 209 -15.88 9.12 1.91
C SER A 209 -15.68 10.37 2.78
N ARG A 210 -15.17 10.18 4.01
CA ARG A 210 -14.85 11.28 4.95
C ARG A 210 -13.62 12.05 4.44
N GLY A 211 -13.61 13.37 4.66
CA GLY A 211 -12.48 14.23 4.29
C GLY A 211 -11.20 13.92 5.10
N MET A 212 -10.03 14.16 4.51
CA MET A 212 -8.73 13.92 5.15
C MET A 212 -8.27 15.06 6.07
N THR A 213 -7.48 14.71 7.08
CA THR A 213 -6.76 15.65 7.96
C THR A 213 -5.49 16.14 7.26
N ARG A 214 -5.26 17.47 7.24
CA ARG A 214 -4.02 18.09 6.73
C ARG A 214 -3.13 18.54 7.88
N LEU A 215 -1.83 18.33 7.75
CA LEU A 215 -0.81 19.08 8.49
C LEU A 215 -0.05 19.95 7.47
N GLY A 216 -0.03 21.26 7.73
CA GLY A 216 0.67 22.27 6.93
C GLY A 216 1.99 22.66 7.56
#